data_AF-A0AA39RDJ2-F1
#
_entry.id   AF-A0AA39RDJ2-F1
#
_cell.length_a   1.000
_cell.length_b   1.000
_cell.length_c   1.000
_cell.angle_alpha   90.00
_cell.angle_beta   90.00
_cell.angle_gamma   90.00
#
_symmetry.space_group_name_H-M   'P 1'
#
loop_
_entity.id
_entity.type
_entity.pdbx_description
1 polymer ?
#
loop_
_entity_poly.entity_id
_entity_poly.type
_entity_poly.pdbx_seq_one_letter_code
_entity_poly.pdbx_strand_id
1 'polypeptide(L)'
;MAGFLRFLLQASLLLLCLLCFSLENTCAEEPGEGQQYPHSHIVSVSSLLPSTVCNRSRKGSISSKGYLELVHMHGPCSELNQGRANIPSWSEILLKDQARIRSINSKRRYMNSEGNQFDQTKSTNLPFGYDSTITELYAKIDIGTPGQSNYVILDTGSDITWIQCKPCSRCFKQRGPIFDPSKSSTIRTIPCKSSKCNQLSVDNRGCVSNKCFYDISYGDGSFSNGYFMEDRLTFPTDNRKSKFVMNNYLFGCGRNNSEVDQEGSIGLMGLGRSPTSFVYQAASKLKKYFSYCVPSDYSSTGYLTFGKPDDINSKYIKFTPIPTTPQQSQYYDIIITGISVAGKKLAIKSTVFTDVGAIVDSGTVITQLPPEAYAAMRSAFRKEMARYKFVGANENIDTCYDFSSYPTVVIPKISFFFEGGVELEVDVKGIMVANPDVKKVCLGFSAAGDGEVGILGNIMQRSIQVVYDVDGRRIGFGPGFVGGEGDWLRVVWFDFVVADFRWWKAAGFDFLWWEVTGCGFGRWVWSDLSLDGFGVAVGGVFGFEG
;
A
#
# COMPACT_ATOMS: atom_id res chain seq x y z
N MET A 1 -0.44 -57.25 -51.66
CA MET A 1 -0.11 -56.47 -50.44
C MET A 1 -0.26 -54.96 -50.62
N ALA A 2 0.23 -54.33 -51.70
CA ALA A 2 0.15 -52.87 -51.88
C ALA A 2 -1.28 -52.28 -51.97
N GLY A 3 -2.24 -53.02 -52.53
CA GLY A 3 -3.64 -52.56 -52.62
C GLY A 3 -4.39 -52.57 -51.28
N PHE A 4 -4.07 -53.51 -50.39
CA PHE A 4 -4.72 -53.64 -49.08
C PHE A 4 -4.24 -52.53 -48.11
N LEU A 5 -2.97 -52.15 -48.21
CA LEU A 5 -2.40 -51.05 -47.43
C LEU A 5 -2.99 -49.68 -47.82
N ARG A 6 -3.25 -49.47 -49.13
CA ARG A 6 -3.90 -48.24 -49.63
C ARG A 6 -5.36 -48.13 -49.17
N PHE A 7 -6.07 -49.25 -49.12
CA PHE A 7 -7.45 -49.28 -48.64
C PHE A 7 -7.54 -48.98 -47.14
N LEU A 8 -6.62 -49.54 -46.33
CA LEU A 8 -6.56 -49.25 -44.89
C LEU A 8 -6.19 -47.79 -44.59
N LEU A 9 -5.31 -47.18 -45.39
CA LEU A 9 -4.97 -45.75 -45.27
C LEU A 9 -6.13 -44.84 -45.65
N GLN A 10 -6.89 -45.17 -46.70
CA GLN A 10 -8.05 -44.39 -47.09
C GLN A 10 -9.20 -44.52 -46.10
N ALA A 11 -9.41 -45.72 -45.53
CA ALA A 11 -10.42 -45.95 -44.51
C ALA A 11 -10.09 -45.24 -43.19
N SER A 12 -8.81 -45.19 -42.78
CA SER A 12 -8.39 -44.46 -41.58
C SER A 12 -8.48 -42.94 -41.73
N LEU A 13 -8.14 -42.40 -42.92
CA LEU A 13 -8.35 -40.99 -43.25
C LEU A 13 -9.83 -40.59 -43.24
N LEU A 14 -10.72 -41.44 -43.75
CA LEU A 14 -12.17 -41.17 -43.71
C LEU A 14 -12.72 -41.19 -42.28
N LEU A 15 -12.23 -42.10 -41.42
CA LEU A 15 -12.62 -42.17 -40.02
C LEU A 15 -12.14 -40.93 -39.23
N LEU A 16 -10.93 -40.45 -39.52
CA LEU A 16 -10.37 -39.21 -38.96
C LEU A 16 -11.16 -37.98 -39.40
N CYS A 17 -11.55 -37.88 -40.67
CA CYS A 17 -12.41 -36.80 -41.14
C CYS A 17 -13.79 -36.83 -40.48
N LEU A 18 -14.42 -38.00 -40.34
CA LEU A 18 -15.73 -38.12 -39.68
C LEU A 18 -15.67 -37.80 -38.18
N LEU A 19 -14.57 -38.14 -37.50
CA LEU A 19 -14.32 -37.74 -36.11
C LEU A 19 -14.11 -36.22 -35.97
N CYS A 20 -13.42 -35.58 -36.93
CA CYS A 20 -13.25 -34.12 -36.94
C CYS A 20 -14.59 -33.38 -37.16
N PHE A 21 -15.42 -33.83 -38.10
CA PHE A 21 -16.76 -33.25 -38.34
C PHE A 21 -17.75 -33.50 -37.18
N SER A 22 -17.52 -34.52 -36.36
CA SER A 22 -18.35 -34.79 -35.16
C SER A 22 -17.96 -33.93 -33.96
N LEU A 23 -16.73 -33.41 -33.92
CA LEU A 23 -16.21 -32.54 -32.86
C LEU A 23 -16.55 -31.05 -33.08
N GLU A 24 -16.80 -30.61 -34.32
CA GLU A 24 -17.21 -29.23 -34.62
C GLU A 24 -18.61 -28.86 -34.10
N ASN A 25 -19.46 -29.84 -33.77
CA ASN A 25 -20.85 -29.59 -33.31
C ASN A 25 -21.05 -29.71 -31.79
N THR A 26 -19.99 -29.80 -30.98
CA THR A 26 -20.10 -29.85 -29.49
C THR A 26 -19.20 -28.86 -28.75
N CYS A 27 -18.76 -27.78 -29.41
CA CYS A 27 -18.21 -26.62 -28.73
C CYS A 27 -19.34 -25.62 -28.49
N ALA A 28 -19.81 -25.53 -27.24
CA ALA A 28 -20.61 -24.39 -26.80
C ALA A 28 -19.79 -23.11 -27.03
N GLU A 29 -20.42 -22.08 -27.61
CA GLU A 29 -19.81 -20.77 -27.82
C GLU A 29 -19.18 -20.26 -26.51
N GLU A 30 -17.85 -20.23 -26.46
CA GLU A 30 -17.15 -19.37 -25.50
C GLU A 30 -17.46 -17.91 -25.83
N PRO A 31 -17.69 -17.04 -24.84
CA PRO A 31 -17.98 -15.64 -25.09
C PRO A 31 -16.74 -14.94 -25.62
N GLY A 32 -16.66 -14.81 -26.95
CA GLY A 32 -15.92 -13.83 -27.76
C GLY A 32 -14.61 -13.28 -27.20
N GLU A 33 -13.49 -13.71 -27.79
CA GLU A 33 -12.29 -12.89 -27.93
C GLU A 33 -12.65 -11.52 -28.55
N GLY A 34 -12.29 -10.43 -27.87
CA GLY A 34 -12.09 -9.14 -28.54
C GLY A 34 -12.94 -7.94 -28.09
N GLN A 35 -13.55 -7.91 -26.90
CA GLN A 35 -13.88 -6.61 -26.28
C GLN A 35 -12.64 -6.07 -25.55
N GLN A 36 -11.83 -5.28 -26.26
CA GLN A 36 -10.73 -4.55 -25.63
C GLN A 36 -11.33 -3.47 -24.73
N TYR A 37 -11.16 -3.62 -23.42
CA TYR A 37 -11.50 -2.61 -22.42
C TYR A 37 -10.21 -1.88 -21.99
N PRO A 38 -9.62 -1.01 -22.83
CA PRO A 38 -8.30 -0.40 -22.55
C PRO A 38 -8.31 0.48 -21.28
N HIS A 39 -9.50 0.89 -20.85
CA HIS A 39 -9.70 1.76 -19.69
C HIS A 39 -10.39 1.06 -18.51
N SER A 40 -10.33 -0.27 -18.45
CA SER A 40 -10.88 -1.05 -17.34
C SER A 40 -9.92 -2.16 -16.91
N HIS A 41 -10.08 -2.61 -15.68
CA HIS A 41 -9.51 -3.85 -15.18
C HIS A 41 -10.52 -4.97 -15.39
N ILE A 42 -10.10 -6.08 -16.01
CA ILE A 42 -10.85 -7.33 -16.06
C ILE A 42 -10.36 -8.20 -14.90
N VAL A 43 -11.26 -8.51 -13.97
CA VAL A 43 -10.88 -9.00 -12.64
C VAL A 43 -11.72 -10.22 -12.30
N SER A 44 -11.06 -11.33 -12.00
CA SER A 44 -11.74 -12.48 -11.39
C SER A 44 -12.24 -12.07 -10.00
N VAL A 45 -13.51 -12.34 -9.68
CA VAL A 45 -14.09 -11.95 -8.39
C VAL A 45 -13.36 -12.60 -7.22
N SER A 46 -12.88 -13.83 -7.38
CA SER A 46 -12.06 -14.50 -6.35
C SER A 46 -10.74 -13.79 -6.07
N SER A 47 -10.17 -13.12 -7.08
CA SER A 47 -8.92 -12.38 -6.92
C SER A 47 -9.08 -11.12 -6.08
N LEU A 48 -10.29 -10.62 -5.81
CA LEU A 48 -10.51 -9.48 -4.91
C LEU A 48 -10.32 -9.84 -3.44
N LEU A 49 -10.52 -11.12 -3.09
CA LEU A 49 -10.37 -11.63 -1.73
C LEU A 49 -8.90 -11.95 -1.40
N PRO A 50 -8.47 -11.75 -0.14
CA PRO A 50 -7.15 -12.19 0.30
C PRO A 50 -7.06 -13.73 0.36
N SER A 51 -5.88 -14.29 0.12
CA SER A 51 -5.61 -15.72 0.35
C SER A 51 -5.64 -16.06 1.84
N THR A 52 -6.01 -17.29 2.18
CA THR A 52 -5.89 -17.82 3.55
C THR A 52 -4.47 -18.23 3.89
N VAL A 53 -3.59 -18.34 2.88
CA VAL A 53 -2.19 -18.73 3.02
C VAL A 53 -1.32 -17.50 2.85
N CYS A 54 -0.32 -17.36 3.74
CA CYS A 54 0.65 -16.29 3.62
C CYS A 54 1.51 -16.46 2.35
N ASN A 55 1.42 -15.48 1.46
CA ASN A 55 2.28 -15.32 0.31
C ASN A 55 3.40 -14.32 0.64
N ARG A 56 4.47 -14.80 1.31
CA ARG A 56 5.64 -13.95 1.56
C ARG A 56 6.38 -13.76 0.25
N SER A 57 6.29 -12.55 -0.29
CA SER A 57 7.01 -12.17 -1.49
C SER A 57 8.52 -12.30 -1.30
N ARG A 58 9.22 -12.90 -2.28
CA ARG A 58 10.67 -12.83 -2.37
C ARG A 58 11.07 -11.44 -2.89
N LYS A 59 11.89 -10.76 -2.08
CA LYS A 59 12.38 -9.39 -2.27
C LYS A 59 12.77 -9.07 -3.74
N GLY A 60 12.17 -8.02 -4.31
CA GLY A 60 12.78 -7.27 -5.42
C GLY A 60 13.99 -6.47 -4.90
N SER A 61 15.09 -6.42 -5.66
CA SER A 61 16.37 -5.82 -5.24
C SER A 61 16.30 -4.29 -5.07
N ILE A 62 15.63 -3.79 -4.03
CA ILE A 62 15.69 -2.39 -3.61
C ILE A 62 16.86 -2.24 -2.64
N SER A 63 17.96 -1.64 -3.12
CA SER A 63 19.09 -1.24 -2.29
C SER A 63 18.64 -0.15 -1.31
N SER A 64 18.73 -0.43 0.00
CA SER A 64 18.36 0.53 1.04
C SER A 64 19.19 0.32 2.32
N LYS A 65 19.41 1.39 3.06
CA LYS A 65 20.21 1.38 4.31
C LYS A 65 19.43 0.78 5.49
N GLY A 66 18.14 0.58 5.32
CA GLY A 66 17.23 0.09 6.34
C GLY A 66 16.00 -0.53 5.70
N TYR A 67 15.57 -1.67 6.21
CA TYR A 67 14.44 -2.44 5.67
C TYR A 67 13.59 -3.01 6.79
N LEU A 68 12.28 -2.82 6.67
CA LEU A 68 11.27 -3.42 7.52
C LEU A 68 10.25 -4.13 6.63
N GLU A 69 9.95 -5.39 6.94
CA GLU A 69 8.85 -6.12 6.34
C GLU A 69 7.54 -5.57 6.94
N LEU A 70 6.59 -5.20 6.08
CA LEU A 70 5.27 -4.76 6.50
C LEU A 70 4.30 -5.93 6.40
N VAL A 71 3.58 -6.17 7.49
CA VAL A 71 2.64 -7.30 7.59
C VAL A 71 1.30 -6.79 8.09
N HIS A 72 0.22 -7.31 7.53
CA HIS A 72 -1.12 -7.04 8.02
C HIS A 72 -1.38 -7.76 9.34
N MET A 73 -1.78 -7.02 10.37
CA MET A 73 -2.01 -7.49 11.74
C MET A 73 -2.92 -8.70 11.77
N HIS A 74 -4.01 -8.69 10.99
CA HIS A 74 -5.04 -9.74 10.94
C HIS A 74 -4.83 -10.77 9.81
N GLY A 75 -3.77 -10.62 9.02
CA GLY A 75 -3.48 -11.49 7.89
C GLY A 75 -2.78 -12.81 8.27
N PRO A 76 -2.76 -13.81 7.37
CA PRO A 76 -2.08 -15.09 7.61
C PRO A 76 -0.55 -14.96 7.71
N CYS A 77 0.04 -13.85 7.24
CA CYS A 77 1.47 -13.59 7.41
C CYS A 77 1.86 -13.12 8.80
N SER A 78 0.88 -12.76 9.64
CA SER A 78 1.10 -12.16 10.94
C SER A 78 1.51 -13.18 12.00
N GLU A 79 2.65 -12.92 12.64
CA GLU A 79 3.10 -13.66 13.82
C GLU A 79 2.26 -13.33 15.06
N LEU A 80 1.57 -12.18 15.06
CA LEU A 80 0.72 -11.73 16.17
C LEU A 80 -0.59 -12.52 16.29
N ASN A 81 -1.02 -13.22 15.23
CA ASN A 81 -2.32 -13.88 15.22
C ASN A 81 -2.32 -15.32 15.74
N GLN A 82 -1.17 -15.99 15.88
CA GLN A 82 -1.07 -17.39 16.35
C GLN A 82 -2.13 -18.35 15.72
N GLY A 83 -2.55 -18.12 14.47
CA GLY A 83 -3.59 -18.90 13.79
C GLY A 83 -5.05 -18.51 14.08
N ARG A 84 -5.32 -17.47 14.88
CA ARG A 84 -6.66 -16.91 15.15
C ARG A 84 -6.79 -15.53 14.50
N ALA A 85 -7.07 -15.51 13.19
CA ALA A 85 -7.40 -14.27 12.50
C ALA A 85 -8.80 -13.80 12.96
N ASN A 86 -8.86 -12.78 13.81
CA ASN A 86 -10.09 -12.01 14.03
C ASN A 86 -9.96 -10.74 13.20
N ILE A 87 -10.40 -10.78 11.94
CA ILE A 87 -10.38 -9.62 11.05
C ILE A 87 -11.54 -8.71 11.49
N PRO A 88 -11.30 -7.44 11.84
CA PRO A 88 -12.36 -6.51 12.17
C PRO A 88 -13.37 -6.39 11.04
N SER A 89 -14.64 -6.18 11.39
CA SER A 89 -15.65 -5.88 10.40
C SER A 89 -15.34 -4.56 9.70
N TRP A 90 -15.78 -4.42 8.44
CA TRP A 90 -15.61 -3.16 7.71
C TRP A 90 -16.21 -1.96 8.43
N SER A 91 -17.30 -2.16 9.18
CA SER A 91 -17.90 -1.11 10.02
C SER A 91 -16.97 -0.64 11.14
N GLU A 92 -16.30 -1.56 11.84
CA GLU A 92 -15.32 -1.19 12.87
C GLU A 92 -14.12 -0.44 12.26
N ILE A 93 -13.64 -0.89 11.10
CA ILE A 93 -12.55 -0.23 10.37
C ILE A 93 -12.96 1.19 9.98
N LEU A 94 -14.15 1.38 9.40
CA LEU A 94 -14.65 2.67 8.95
C LEU A 94 -14.95 3.65 10.10
N LEU A 95 -15.41 3.13 11.24
CA LEU A 95 -15.64 3.94 12.44
C LEU A 95 -14.32 4.50 12.99
N LYS A 96 -13.27 3.69 13.04
CA LYS A 96 -11.92 4.17 13.38
C LYS A 96 -11.40 5.14 12.33
N ASP A 97 -11.67 4.88 11.04
CA ASP A 97 -11.35 5.78 9.92
C ASP A 97 -11.91 7.18 10.06
N GLN A 98 -13.19 7.30 10.41
CA GLN A 98 -13.81 8.59 10.74
C GLN A 98 -13.12 9.32 11.88
N ALA A 99 -12.67 8.60 12.91
CA ALA A 99 -11.96 9.19 14.04
C ALA A 99 -10.62 9.80 13.61
N ARG A 100 -9.85 9.13 12.74
CA ARG A 100 -8.61 9.68 12.15
C ARG A 100 -8.86 10.89 11.27
N ILE A 101 -9.87 10.84 10.41
CA ILE A 101 -10.17 11.96 9.52
C ILE A 101 -10.53 13.21 10.34
N ARG A 102 -11.33 13.03 11.40
CA ARG A 102 -11.67 14.12 12.34
C ARG A 102 -10.45 14.66 13.09
N SER A 103 -9.52 13.78 13.51
CA SER A 103 -8.22 14.20 14.07
C SER A 103 -7.52 15.19 13.15
N ILE A 104 -7.23 14.73 11.93
CA ILE A 104 -6.35 15.42 10.98
C ILE A 104 -6.93 16.80 10.70
N ASN A 105 -8.23 16.86 10.43
CA ASN A 105 -8.91 18.11 10.14
C ASN A 105 -8.96 19.04 11.35
N SER A 106 -9.15 18.51 12.57
CA SER A 106 -9.08 19.32 13.80
C SER A 106 -7.69 19.93 13.99
N LYS A 107 -6.64 19.12 13.85
CA LYS A 107 -5.24 19.55 13.98
C LYS A 107 -4.87 20.57 12.91
N ARG A 108 -5.30 20.40 11.66
CA ARG A 108 -5.10 21.37 10.58
C ARG A 108 -5.81 22.70 10.84
N ARG A 109 -7.09 22.66 11.26
CA ARG A 109 -7.85 23.88 11.59
C ARG A 109 -7.16 24.69 12.67
N TYR A 110 -6.67 24.02 13.72
CA TYR A 110 -5.90 24.66 14.79
C TYR A 110 -4.60 25.32 14.28
N MET A 111 -3.84 24.62 13.44
CA MET A 111 -2.61 25.16 12.86
C MET A 111 -2.86 26.38 11.96
N ASN A 112 -4.06 26.49 11.38
CA ASN A 112 -4.44 27.59 10.49
C ASN A 112 -5.10 28.76 11.23
N SER A 113 -5.55 28.61 12.48
CA SER A 113 -6.41 29.60 13.13
C SER A 113 -5.69 30.82 13.72
N GLU A 114 -4.39 30.80 14.05
CA GLU A 114 -3.69 32.01 14.51
C GLU A 114 -2.20 32.08 14.15
N GLY A 115 -1.76 33.28 13.76
CA GLY A 115 -0.36 33.64 13.70
C GLY A 115 0.26 33.75 15.10
N ASN A 116 1.45 33.16 15.23
CA ASN A 116 2.44 33.31 16.30
C ASN A 116 2.23 32.62 17.66
N GLN A 117 3.35 32.02 18.08
CA GLN A 117 3.75 31.55 19.40
C GLN A 117 3.13 30.26 19.90
N PHE A 118 3.87 29.18 19.66
CA PHE A 118 3.97 28.09 20.63
C PHE A 118 4.63 28.62 21.92
N ASP A 119 3.88 29.39 22.72
CA ASP A 119 4.28 29.72 24.08
C ASP A 119 3.96 28.53 24.98
N GLN A 120 4.93 27.62 25.09
CA GLN A 120 4.87 26.38 25.88
C GLN A 120 4.52 26.59 27.36
N THR A 121 4.42 27.84 27.84
CA THR A 121 4.27 28.17 29.26
C THR A 121 2.83 28.46 29.70
N LYS A 122 1.86 28.57 28.78
CA LYS A 122 0.47 28.94 29.10
C LYS A 122 -0.62 27.92 28.76
N SER A 123 -0.25 26.68 28.45
CA SER A 123 -1.27 25.62 28.29
C SER A 123 -1.33 24.71 29.51
N THR A 124 -2.38 24.90 30.30
CA THR A 124 -2.89 23.84 31.19
C THR A 124 -4.16 23.20 30.63
N ASN A 125 -4.65 23.63 29.45
CA ASN A 125 -5.77 23.04 28.71
C ASN A 125 -5.63 23.43 27.23
N LEU A 126 -5.14 22.54 26.36
CA LEU A 126 -5.15 22.76 24.91
C LEU A 126 -6.29 21.99 24.23
N PRO A 127 -6.93 22.59 23.20
CA PRO A 127 -8.13 22.09 22.53
C PRO A 127 -7.78 21.12 21.39
N PHE A 128 -6.79 20.24 21.57
CA PHE A 128 -6.35 19.36 20.50
C PHE A 128 -7.38 18.28 20.22
N GLY A 129 -7.80 18.17 18.95
CA GLY A 129 -8.49 17.00 18.47
C GLY A 129 -7.54 15.81 18.48
N TYR A 130 -7.80 14.90 19.40
CA TYR A 130 -7.49 13.49 19.43
C TYR A 130 -6.96 12.88 18.09
N ASP A 131 -5.78 12.24 18.08
CA ASP A 131 -5.11 11.71 16.89
C ASP A 131 -5.21 10.20 16.60
N SER A 132 -6.17 9.64 15.85
CA SER A 132 -6.36 8.15 15.78
C SER A 132 -5.33 7.47 14.87
N THR A 133 -5.03 6.17 15.07
CA THR A 133 -4.25 5.36 14.12
C THR A 133 -4.96 4.05 13.80
N ILE A 134 -5.16 3.79 12.50
CA ILE A 134 -6.03 2.70 12.03
C ILE A 134 -5.25 1.75 11.11
N THR A 135 -3.97 2.01 10.91
CA THR A 135 -3.15 1.17 10.05
C THR A 135 -2.93 -0.16 10.74
N GLU A 136 -3.55 -1.18 10.18
CA GLU A 136 -3.38 -2.57 10.58
C GLU A 136 -2.08 -3.15 10.00
N LEU A 137 -1.14 -2.31 9.52
CA LEU A 137 0.16 -2.73 9.02
C LEU A 137 1.24 -2.46 10.06
N TYR A 138 1.96 -3.52 10.43
CA TYR A 138 3.03 -3.42 11.40
C TYR A 138 4.38 -3.87 10.85
N ALA A 139 5.41 -3.36 11.50
CA ALA A 139 6.79 -3.77 11.34
C ALA A 139 7.37 -4.22 12.69
N LYS A 140 8.45 -4.99 12.65
CA LYS A 140 9.22 -5.41 13.82
C LYS A 140 10.50 -4.61 13.95
N ILE A 141 10.69 -3.95 15.09
CA ILE A 141 11.90 -3.20 15.44
C ILE A 141 12.49 -3.74 16.74
N ASP A 142 13.78 -3.56 16.97
CA ASP A 142 14.43 -3.91 18.24
C ASP A 142 14.86 -2.62 18.97
N ILE A 143 14.52 -2.49 20.26
CA ILE A 143 14.95 -1.38 21.12
C ILE A 143 15.74 -1.93 22.31
N GLY A 144 16.87 -1.30 22.64
CA GLY A 144 17.68 -1.61 23.82
C GLY A 144 19.01 -2.35 23.57
N THR A 145 19.69 -2.63 24.67
CA THR A 145 20.93 -3.43 24.70
C THR A 145 20.90 -4.44 25.87
N PRO A 146 20.75 -5.76 25.61
CA PRO A 146 20.49 -6.39 24.32
C PRO A 146 19.15 -5.92 23.71
N GLY A 147 19.02 -6.04 22.39
CA GLY A 147 17.81 -5.59 21.69
C GLY A 147 16.58 -6.40 22.08
N GLN A 148 15.51 -5.71 22.46
CA GLN A 148 14.20 -6.28 22.73
C GLN A 148 13.30 -5.99 21.55
N SER A 149 12.73 -7.02 20.94
CA SER A 149 11.81 -6.83 19.81
C SER A 149 10.53 -6.13 20.26
N ASN A 150 10.00 -5.28 19.39
CA ASN A 150 8.76 -4.55 19.54
C ASN A 150 8.07 -4.52 18.16
N TYR A 151 6.74 -4.53 18.18
CA TYR A 151 5.93 -4.39 16.98
C TYR A 151 5.36 -2.98 16.96
N VAL A 152 5.44 -2.32 15.81
CA VAL A 152 4.98 -0.95 15.63
C VAL A 152 4.17 -0.80 14.36
N ILE A 153 3.05 -0.08 14.47
CA ILE A 153 2.25 0.37 13.34
C ILE A 153 2.99 1.49 12.60
N LEU A 154 2.88 1.50 11.27
CA LEU A 154 3.44 2.54 10.41
C LEU A 154 2.48 3.74 10.29
N ASP A 155 2.88 4.95 10.71
CA ASP A 155 2.03 6.12 10.57
C ASP A 155 2.75 7.38 10.04
N THR A 156 2.38 7.84 8.85
CA THR A 156 2.89 9.07 8.24
C THR A 156 2.24 10.36 8.73
N GLY A 157 1.15 10.29 9.50
CA GLY A 157 0.53 11.47 10.12
C GLY A 157 0.76 11.62 11.63
N SER A 158 1.46 10.68 12.28
CA SER A 158 1.94 10.82 13.67
C SER A 158 3.41 11.23 13.73
N ASP A 159 3.74 12.02 14.75
CA ASP A 159 5.09 12.51 14.96
C ASP A 159 5.93 11.59 15.85
N ILE A 160 5.47 11.25 17.05
CA ILE A 160 6.27 10.48 18.02
C ILE A 160 6.14 8.97 17.77
N THR A 161 7.27 8.26 17.84
CA THR A 161 7.25 6.80 18.02
C THR A 161 7.04 6.47 19.49
N TRP A 162 6.09 5.60 19.81
CA TRP A 162 5.89 5.09 21.16
C TRP A 162 5.65 3.59 21.18
N ILE A 163 6.01 2.97 22.29
CA ILE A 163 5.81 1.54 22.54
C ILE A 163 5.34 1.31 23.97
N GLN A 164 4.66 0.20 24.22
CA GLN A 164 4.27 -0.21 25.56
C GLN A 164 5.47 -0.67 26.39
N CYS A 165 5.54 -0.20 27.64
CA CYS A 165 6.66 -0.40 28.54
C CYS A 165 6.28 -0.97 29.89
N LYS A 166 7.23 -1.67 30.52
CA LYS A 166 7.16 -2.07 31.94
C LYS A 166 7.71 -1.00 32.91
N PRO A 167 7.23 -0.98 34.17
CA PRO A 167 5.95 -1.53 34.59
C PRO A 167 4.79 -0.80 33.90
N CYS A 168 3.79 -1.57 33.50
CA CYS A 168 2.54 -1.07 32.95
C CYS A 168 1.55 -0.88 34.11
N SER A 169 0.97 0.31 34.22
CA SER A 169 0.00 0.66 35.26
C SER A 169 -1.44 0.29 34.84
N ARG A 170 -1.87 0.78 33.68
CA ARG A 170 -3.14 0.42 33.02
C ARG A 170 -2.88 0.38 31.53
N CYS A 171 -2.62 -0.79 30.98
CA CYS A 171 -2.39 -0.90 29.55
C CYS A 171 -3.09 -2.11 28.99
N PHE A 172 -3.23 -2.07 27.67
CA PHE A 172 -3.80 -3.15 26.91
C PHE A 172 -2.97 -4.42 26.92
N LYS A 173 -3.66 -5.53 26.57
CA LYS A 173 -3.01 -6.81 26.33
C LYS A 173 -2.34 -6.81 24.96
N GLN A 174 -1.03 -6.61 24.96
CA GLN A 174 -0.22 -6.66 23.75
C GLN A 174 0.07 -8.12 23.36
N ARG A 175 -0.22 -8.50 22.10
CA ARG A 175 0.07 -9.85 21.55
C ARG A 175 1.57 -10.13 21.34
N GLY A 176 2.40 -9.10 21.43
CA GLY A 176 3.87 -9.18 21.36
C GLY A 176 4.58 -8.83 22.68
N PRO A 177 5.92 -8.94 22.73
CA PRO A 177 6.71 -8.57 23.91
C PRO A 177 6.50 -7.11 24.30
N ILE A 178 6.41 -6.86 25.60
CA ILE A 178 6.38 -5.51 26.17
C ILE A 178 7.81 -5.13 26.55
N PHE A 179 8.28 -3.98 26.11
CA PHE A 179 9.62 -3.50 26.40
C PHE A 179 9.83 -3.32 27.90
N ASP A 180 10.95 -3.84 28.40
CA ASP A 180 11.36 -3.69 29.78
C ASP A 180 12.59 -2.79 29.87
N PRO A 181 12.42 -1.50 30.25
CA PRO A 181 13.52 -0.57 30.37
C PRO A 181 14.65 -1.10 31.29
N SER A 182 14.35 -1.87 32.33
CA SER A 182 15.39 -2.35 33.25
C SER A 182 16.30 -3.43 32.66
N LYS A 183 15.93 -3.99 31.50
CA LYS A 183 16.72 -5.00 30.78
C LYS A 183 17.63 -4.42 29.71
N SER A 184 17.62 -3.10 29.52
CA SER A 184 18.50 -2.42 28.58
C SER A 184 19.61 -1.69 29.33
N SER A 185 20.87 -1.98 28.99
CA SER A 185 22.04 -1.29 29.55
C SER A 185 22.27 0.11 28.94
N THR A 186 21.57 0.45 27.85
CA THR A 186 21.73 1.71 27.12
C THR A 186 20.55 2.68 27.29
N ILE A 187 19.51 2.28 28.03
CA ILE A 187 18.36 3.14 28.30
C ILE A 187 18.78 4.37 29.11
N ARG A 188 18.23 5.53 28.75
CA ARG A 188 18.36 6.76 29.56
C ARG A 188 17.05 7.50 29.63
N THR A 189 16.78 8.06 30.81
CA THR A 189 15.63 8.95 31.03
C THR A 189 15.97 10.35 30.55
N ILE A 190 14.99 11.03 29.94
CA ILE A 190 15.17 12.42 29.50
C ILE A 190 14.77 13.39 30.63
N PRO A 191 15.67 14.29 31.06
CA PRO A 191 15.32 15.31 32.04
C PRO A 191 14.30 16.32 31.49
N CYS A 192 13.39 16.80 32.34
CA CYS A 192 12.31 17.70 31.90
C CYS A 192 12.82 19.00 31.26
N LYS A 193 13.90 19.57 31.80
CA LYS A 193 14.48 20.82 31.29
C LYS A 193 15.42 20.63 30.08
N SER A 194 15.57 19.39 29.60
CA SER A 194 16.45 19.12 28.46
C SER A 194 15.84 19.64 27.15
N SER A 195 16.70 20.02 26.21
CA SER A 195 16.27 20.38 24.86
C SER A 195 15.49 19.25 24.17
N LYS A 196 15.83 17.99 24.45
CA LYS A 196 15.12 16.81 23.95
C LYS A 196 13.66 16.78 24.41
N CYS A 197 13.39 17.10 25.68
CA CYS A 197 12.02 17.20 26.18
C CYS A 197 11.26 18.40 25.58
N ASN A 198 11.96 19.50 25.29
CA ASN A 198 11.37 20.69 24.67
C ASN A 198 10.96 20.51 23.21
N GLN A 199 11.47 19.47 22.55
CA GLN A 199 11.11 19.12 21.18
C GLN A 199 9.83 18.29 21.08
N LEU A 200 9.29 17.78 22.19
CA LEU A 200 8.05 17.01 22.18
C LEU A 200 6.86 17.88 21.77
N SER A 201 6.29 17.54 20.62
CA SER A 201 4.99 18.02 20.16
C SER A 201 3.95 16.94 20.44
N VAL A 202 3.38 16.95 21.65
CA VAL A 202 2.34 16.04 22.14
C VAL A 202 1.21 16.85 22.79
N ASP A 203 0.08 16.24 23.08
CA ASP A 203 -1.09 16.94 23.63
C ASP A 203 -0.79 17.57 24.99
N ASN A 204 -0.21 16.78 25.89
CA ASN A 204 0.30 17.27 27.16
C ASN A 204 1.73 16.78 27.41
N ARG A 205 2.62 17.74 27.63
CA ARG A 205 3.99 17.48 28.06
C ARG A 205 4.11 17.82 29.54
N GLY A 206 4.48 16.82 30.34
CA GLY A 206 4.60 16.94 31.78
C GLY A 206 6.01 16.75 32.30
N CYS A 207 6.15 16.90 33.61
CA CYS A 207 7.37 16.60 34.34
C CYS A 207 7.05 15.80 35.61
N VAL A 208 7.54 14.57 35.70
CA VAL A 208 7.33 13.70 36.87
C VAL A 208 8.69 13.25 37.39
N SER A 209 9.04 13.65 38.61
CA SER A 209 10.34 13.34 39.24
C SER A 209 11.55 13.67 38.35
N ASN A 210 11.52 14.85 37.73
CA ASN A 210 12.51 15.32 36.74
C ASN A 210 12.65 14.43 35.48
N LYS A 211 11.66 13.59 35.17
CA LYS A 211 11.59 12.81 33.93
C LYS A 211 10.53 13.41 33.01
N CYS A 212 10.89 13.60 31.75
CA CYS A 212 10.02 14.12 30.72
C CYS A 212 8.83 13.16 30.52
N PHE A 213 7.62 13.66 30.77
CA PHE A 213 6.39 12.90 30.62
C PHE A 213 5.69 13.33 29.34
N TYR A 214 5.18 12.36 28.59
CA TYR A 214 4.37 12.61 27.40
C TYR A 214 3.00 12.01 27.59
N ASP A 215 2.01 12.67 27.01
CA ASP A 215 0.64 12.23 26.92
C ASP A 215 0.13 12.58 25.53
N ILE A 216 -0.31 11.54 24.82
CA ILE A 216 -0.88 11.63 23.48
C ILE A 216 -2.21 10.88 23.48
N SER A 217 -3.23 11.54 22.97
CA SER A 217 -4.58 11.01 22.83
C SER A 217 -4.94 10.90 21.35
N TYR A 218 -5.71 9.85 21.05
CA TYR A 218 -6.05 9.39 19.72
C TYR A 218 -7.53 9.62 19.42
N GLY A 219 -7.87 9.93 18.17
CA GLY A 219 -9.19 10.34 17.61
C GLY A 219 -10.33 9.37 17.90
N ASP A 220 -9.95 8.12 18.12
CA ASP A 220 -10.83 7.00 18.45
C ASP A 220 -11.07 6.89 19.96
N GLY A 221 -10.50 7.80 20.76
CA GLY A 221 -10.55 7.81 22.22
C GLY A 221 -9.44 7.02 22.89
N SER A 222 -8.56 6.35 22.14
CA SER A 222 -7.37 5.71 22.72
C SER A 222 -6.34 6.76 23.15
N PHE A 223 -5.39 6.39 24.01
CA PHE A 223 -4.32 7.29 24.44
C PHE A 223 -3.09 6.47 24.83
N SER A 224 -1.94 7.11 24.81
CA SER A 224 -0.70 6.60 25.41
C SER A 224 -0.05 7.69 26.23
N ASN A 225 0.26 7.38 27.49
CA ASN A 225 1.07 8.26 28.30
C ASN A 225 2.13 7.50 29.11
N GLY A 226 3.22 8.20 29.39
CA GLY A 226 4.39 7.62 30.02
C GLY A 226 5.60 8.54 29.94
N TYR A 227 6.78 7.94 29.87
CA TYR A 227 8.03 8.68 29.92
C TYR A 227 8.69 8.77 28.55
N PHE A 228 9.19 9.95 28.20
CA PHE A 228 10.04 10.10 27.04
C PHE A 228 11.46 9.66 27.38
N MET A 229 12.00 8.74 26.60
CA MET A 229 13.25 8.04 26.88
C MET A 229 14.13 8.01 25.63
N GLU A 230 15.43 7.75 25.84
CA GLU A 230 16.35 7.43 24.76
C GLU A 230 16.96 6.04 24.94
N ASP A 231 17.08 5.30 23.85
CA ASP A 231 17.78 4.02 23.83
C ASP A 231 18.32 3.70 22.42
N ARG A 232 18.85 2.50 22.22
CA ARG A 232 19.34 2.02 20.94
C ARG A 232 18.22 1.37 20.12
N LEU A 233 17.92 1.93 18.95
CA LEU A 233 17.03 1.34 17.95
C LEU A 233 17.84 0.53 16.94
N THR A 234 17.39 -0.69 16.62
CA THR A 234 17.98 -1.52 15.56
C THR A 234 16.91 -2.23 14.74
N PHE A 235 17.19 -2.41 13.45
CA PHE A 235 16.34 -3.18 12.54
C PHE A 235 17.16 -3.69 11.35
N PRO A 236 16.68 -4.68 10.57
CA PRO A 236 17.42 -5.25 9.46
C PRO A 236 17.78 -4.20 8.38
N THR A 237 18.92 -4.42 7.74
CA THR A 237 19.19 -3.82 6.42
C THR A 237 18.57 -4.68 5.32
N ASP A 238 18.54 -4.15 4.11
CA ASP A 238 17.90 -4.76 2.96
C ASP A 238 18.45 -6.17 2.63
N ASN A 239 19.74 -6.43 2.85
CA ASN A 239 20.36 -7.73 2.63
C ASN A 239 20.12 -8.73 3.77
N ARG A 240 19.46 -8.30 4.86
CA ARG A 240 19.22 -9.05 6.12
C ARG A 240 20.48 -9.62 6.79
N LYS A 241 21.67 -9.35 6.27
CA LYS A 241 22.97 -9.77 6.82
C LYS A 241 23.52 -8.78 7.83
N SER A 242 23.09 -7.52 7.75
CA SER A 242 23.46 -6.47 8.71
C SER A 242 22.23 -5.79 9.31
N LYS A 243 22.43 -5.06 10.41
CA LYS A 243 21.39 -4.26 11.06
C LYS A 243 21.72 -2.78 10.93
N PHE A 244 20.70 -1.97 10.61
CA PHE A 244 20.76 -0.55 10.88
C PHE A 244 20.76 -0.34 12.39
N VAL A 245 21.62 0.57 12.87
CA VAL A 245 21.76 0.88 14.29
C VAL A 245 21.69 2.39 14.48
N MET A 246 20.80 2.80 15.38
CA MET A 246 20.66 4.17 15.83
C MET A 246 20.76 4.23 17.36
N ASN A 247 21.83 4.83 17.85
CA ASN A 247 21.99 5.12 19.26
C ASN A 247 21.23 6.41 19.61
N ASN A 248 20.81 6.53 20.86
CA ASN A 248 20.11 7.71 21.39
C ASN A 248 18.81 8.02 20.64
N TYR A 249 18.11 6.98 20.18
CA TYR A 249 16.79 7.10 19.57
C TYR A 249 15.76 7.49 20.62
N LEU A 250 15.03 8.58 20.38
CA LEU A 250 14.02 9.10 21.28
C LEU A 250 12.67 8.46 20.97
N PHE A 251 11.99 7.99 22.01
CA PHE A 251 10.68 7.36 21.90
C PHE A 251 9.85 7.52 23.17
N GLY A 252 8.53 7.43 23.02
CA GLY A 252 7.58 7.36 24.11
C GLY A 252 7.52 5.96 24.72
N CYS A 253 7.84 5.84 26.01
CA CYS A 253 7.72 4.61 26.77
C CYS A 253 6.39 4.62 27.54
N GLY A 254 5.33 4.14 26.88
CA GLY A 254 3.94 4.17 27.36
C GLY A 254 3.72 3.22 28.52
N ARG A 255 3.29 3.76 29.66
CA ARG A 255 3.01 3.00 30.91
C ARG A 255 1.52 2.99 31.28
N ASN A 256 0.72 3.76 30.57
CA ASN A 256 -0.72 3.76 30.67
C ASN A 256 -1.26 4.03 29.27
N ASN A 257 -1.86 3.00 28.68
CA ASN A 257 -2.34 3.04 27.31
C ASN A 257 -3.77 2.52 27.29
N SER A 258 -4.73 3.32 26.85
CA SER A 258 -6.10 2.84 26.65
C SER A 258 -6.24 2.19 25.28
N GLU A 259 -7.24 1.32 25.19
CA GLU A 259 -7.63 0.64 23.97
C GLU A 259 -9.09 0.99 23.64
N VAL A 260 -9.42 0.94 22.35
CA VAL A 260 -10.81 0.80 21.88
C VAL A 260 -11.19 -0.69 21.78
N ASP A 261 -10.21 -1.57 21.49
CA ASP A 261 -10.42 -3.03 21.37
C ASP A 261 -9.45 -3.82 22.25
N GLN A 262 -9.96 -4.69 23.13
CA GLN A 262 -9.22 -5.33 24.24
C GLN A 262 -8.09 -6.32 23.87
N GLU A 263 -7.87 -6.61 22.58
CA GLU A 263 -6.91 -7.61 22.14
C GLU A 263 -6.25 -7.24 20.80
N GLY A 264 -4.99 -6.80 20.84
CA GLY A 264 -4.15 -6.76 19.63
C GLY A 264 -3.49 -5.43 19.32
N SER A 265 -3.62 -4.41 20.16
CA SER A 265 -2.88 -3.16 19.95
C SER A 265 -1.39 -3.38 20.18
N ILE A 266 -0.60 -2.55 19.49
CA ILE A 266 0.86 -2.52 19.55
C ILE A 266 1.29 -1.04 19.54
N GLY A 267 2.60 -0.78 19.63
CA GLY A 267 3.13 0.58 19.54
C GLY A 267 2.99 1.16 18.12
N LEU A 268 3.53 2.36 17.94
CA LEU A 268 3.50 3.07 16.67
C LEU A 268 4.86 3.70 16.37
N MET A 269 5.23 3.72 15.09
CA MET A 269 6.36 4.47 14.57
C MET A 269 5.87 5.71 13.80
N GLY A 270 6.10 6.89 14.39
CA GLY A 270 5.77 8.17 13.79
C GLY A 270 6.74 8.53 12.68
N LEU A 271 6.21 8.71 11.47
CA LEU A 271 6.91 9.13 10.26
C LEU A 271 6.50 10.53 9.78
N GLY A 272 5.81 11.32 10.62
CA GLY A 272 5.45 12.70 10.33
C GLY A 272 6.67 13.63 10.14
N ARG A 273 6.40 14.91 9.87
CA ARG A 273 7.45 15.90 9.56
C ARG A 273 7.94 16.71 10.77
N SER A 274 7.74 16.19 11.98
CA SER A 274 8.22 16.79 13.24
C SER A 274 9.66 16.39 13.59
N PRO A 275 10.43 17.24 14.31
CA PRO A 275 11.76 16.90 14.84
C PRO A 275 11.83 15.60 15.67
N THR A 276 10.73 15.19 16.31
CA THR A 276 10.66 13.96 17.12
C THR A 276 10.31 12.72 16.32
N SER A 277 10.01 12.83 15.03
CA SER A 277 9.73 11.66 14.19
C SER A 277 10.98 10.88 13.83
N PHE A 278 10.80 9.60 13.51
CA PHE A 278 11.91 8.75 13.09
C PHE A 278 12.65 9.38 11.90
N VAL A 279 11.90 9.95 10.94
CA VAL A 279 12.43 10.56 9.73
C VAL A 279 13.42 11.69 10.04
N TYR A 280 13.10 12.54 11.01
CA TYR A 280 13.96 13.67 11.40
C TYR A 280 15.10 13.24 12.32
N GLN A 281 14.83 12.36 13.28
CA GLN A 281 15.86 11.83 14.16
C GLN A 281 16.96 11.09 13.37
N ALA A 282 16.58 10.33 12.34
CA ALA A 282 17.50 9.53 11.52
C ALA A 282 18.13 10.31 10.34
N ALA A 283 17.86 11.62 10.21
CA ALA A 283 18.22 12.43 9.06
C ALA A 283 19.71 12.35 8.66
N SER A 284 20.63 12.35 9.64
CA SER A 284 22.06 12.30 9.38
C SER A 284 22.50 11.02 8.64
N LYS A 285 21.84 9.89 8.93
CA LYS A 285 22.14 8.56 8.37
C LYS A 285 21.28 8.21 7.15
N LEU A 286 20.01 8.62 7.16
CA LEU A 286 18.99 8.19 6.20
C LEU A 286 18.48 9.32 5.28
N LYS A 287 19.01 10.55 5.42
CA LYS A 287 18.75 11.69 4.53
C LYS A 287 17.26 12.06 4.40
N LYS A 288 16.50 11.87 5.49
CA LYS A 288 15.04 12.04 5.55
C LYS A 288 14.32 11.44 4.33
N TYR A 289 14.76 10.24 3.94
CA TYR A 289 14.27 9.55 2.77
C TYR A 289 13.77 8.17 3.18
N PHE A 290 12.52 7.88 2.84
CA PHE A 290 11.93 6.57 3.06
C PHE A 290 10.94 6.24 1.97
N SER A 291 10.61 4.97 1.81
CA SER A 291 9.52 4.55 0.94
C SER A 291 8.83 3.34 1.51
N TYR A 292 7.55 3.17 1.22
CA TYR A 292 6.85 1.93 1.53
C TYR A 292 6.02 1.45 0.36
N CYS A 293 5.72 0.16 0.39
CA CYS A 293 4.69 -0.47 -0.43
C CYS A 293 3.73 -1.18 0.51
N VAL A 294 2.48 -0.73 0.50
CA VAL A 294 1.37 -1.41 1.19
C VAL A 294 1.17 -2.77 0.49
N PRO A 295 1.05 -3.89 1.24
CA PRO A 295 0.74 -5.18 0.64
C PRO A 295 -0.53 -5.10 -0.22
N SER A 296 -0.57 -5.85 -1.33
CA SER A 296 -1.73 -5.91 -2.22
C SER A 296 -3.00 -6.41 -1.51
N ASP A 297 -2.84 -7.29 -0.54
CA ASP A 297 -3.89 -7.79 0.35
C ASP A 297 -3.32 -8.33 1.67
N TYR A 298 -4.20 -8.82 2.56
CA TYR A 298 -3.82 -9.26 3.91
C TYR A 298 -2.94 -10.51 3.91
N SER A 299 -2.93 -11.27 2.80
CA SER A 299 -2.18 -12.50 2.66
C SER A 299 -0.76 -12.28 2.14
N SER A 300 -0.44 -11.07 1.72
CA SER A 300 0.85 -10.71 1.16
C SER A 300 1.66 -9.85 2.14
N THR A 301 2.96 -9.74 1.90
CA THR A 301 3.85 -8.84 2.66
C THR A 301 4.23 -7.61 1.84
N GLY A 302 4.38 -6.49 2.52
CA GLY A 302 4.88 -5.23 1.97
C GLY A 302 6.26 -4.92 2.53
N TYR A 303 6.71 -3.70 2.32
CA TYR A 303 7.99 -3.24 2.85
C TYR A 303 7.97 -1.76 3.19
N LEU A 304 8.86 -1.38 4.11
CA LEU A 304 9.25 -0.02 4.42
C LEU A 304 10.78 0.04 4.35
N THR A 305 11.30 0.91 3.50
CA THR A 305 12.73 1.11 3.31
C THR A 305 13.14 2.51 3.72
N PHE A 306 14.37 2.63 4.19
CA PHE A 306 14.95 3.89 4.62
C PHE A 306 16.31 4.15 3.99
N GLY A 307 16.61 5.43 3.83
CA GLY A 307 17.82 5.89 3.16
C GLY A 307 17.59 6.05 1.67
N LYS A 308 18.11 7.16 1.15
CA LYS A 308 18.15 7.44 -0.29
C LYS A 308 19.03 6.39 -0.98
N PRO A 309 18.51 5.63 -1.97
CA PRO A 309 19.33 4.74 -2.78
C PRO A 309 20.42 5.53 -3.48
N ASP A 310 21.58 4.89 -3.72
CA ASP A 310 22.68 5.53 -4.45
C ASP A 310 22.29 5.81 -5.92
N ASP A 311 21.45 4.94 -6.50
CA ASP A 311 20.81 5.14 -7.81
C ASP A 311 19.30 5.32 -7.67
N ILE A 312 18.82 6.57 -7.79
CA ILE A 312 17.37 6.90 -7.83
C ILE A 312 16.82 6.82 -9.26
N ASN A 313 17.61 6.36 -10.22
CA ASN A 313 17.22 6.25 -11.64
C ASN A 313 16.22 5.11 -11.91
N SER A 314 15.28 4.87 -11.00
CA SER A 314 14.03 4.23 -11.37
C SER A 314 13.24 5.20 -12.25
N LYS A 315 13.37 5.03 -13.57
CA LYS A 315 12.53 5.70 -14.58
C LYS A 315 11.01 5.59 -14.31
N TYR A 316 10.63 4.68 -13.41
CA TYR A 316 9.28 4.33 -13.01
C TYR A 316 8.74 5.14 -11.81
N ILE A 317 9.58 5.80 -11.01
CA ILE A 317 9.10 6.67 -9.92
C ILE A 317 8.90 8.09 -10.46
N LYS A 318 7.68 8.61 -10.32
CA LYS A 318 7.32 9.97 -10.73
C LYS A 318 7.07 10.82 -9.50
N PHE A 319 7.74 11.98 -9.43
CA PHE A 319 7.73 12.85 -8.26
C PHE A 319 6.82 14.06 -8.43
N THR A 320 5.97 14.31 -7.44
CA THR A 320 5.18 15.54 -7.28
C THR A 320 5.75 16.34 -6.09
N PRO A 321 5.78 17.68 -6.16
CA PRO A 321 6.30 18.49 -5.05
C PRO A 321 5.45 18.38 -3.79
N ILE A 322 6.09 18.50 -2.64
CA ILE A 322 5.43 18.80 -1.37
C ILE A 322 5.31 20.32 -1.30
N PRO A 323 4.09 20.89 -1.28
CA PRO A 323 3.91 22.33 -1.23
C PRO A 323 4.61 22.98 -0.03
N THR A 324 5.15 24.16 -0.25
CA THR A 324 5.75 24.98 0.80
C THR A 324 4.76 26.01 1.29
N THR A 325 4.34 25.88 2.55
CA THR A 325 3.54 26.88 3.27
C THR A 325 4.42 27.64 4.27
N PRO A 326 4.10 28.90 4.61
CA PRO A 326 4.85 29.66 5.63
C PRO A 326 4.95 28.93 6.97
N GLN A 327 3.86 28.29 7.43
CA GLN A 327 3.90 27.27 8.47
C GLN A 327 4.08 25.90 7.82
N GLN A 328 5.25 25.27 7.99
CA GLN A 328 5.47 23.94 7.46
C GLN A 328 4.52 22.93 8.12
N SER A 329 3.65 22.33 7.32
CA SER A 329 2.76 21.25 7.75
C SER A 329 3.56 20.04 8.25
N GLN A 330 3.07 19.41 9.32
CA GLN A 330 3.60 18.14 9.82
C GLN A 330 3.23 16.96 8.88
N TYR A 331 2.24 17.14 8.02
CA TYR A 331 1.76 16.15 7.06
C TYR A 331 2.48 16.25 5.72
N TYR A 332 2.34 15.20 4.92
CA TYR A 332 2.87 15.12 3.56
C TYR A 332 1.83 15.64 2.57
N ASP A 333 1.73 16.96 2.46
CA ASP A 333 0.82 17.63 1.54
C ASP A 333 1.21 17.41 0.07
N ILE A 334 0.20 17.32 -0.79
CA ILE A 334 0.29 17.23 -2.25
C ILE A 334 -0.87 18.00 -2.90
N ILE A 335 -0.71 18.35 -4.17
CA ILE A 335 -1.76 19.02 -4.96
C ILE A 335 -2.28 18.07 -6.03
N ILE A 336 -3.55 17.71 -5.93
CA ILE A 336 -4.30 17.01 -6.98
C ILE A 336 -4.71 18.04 -8.04
N THR A 337 -4.52 17.71 -9.32
CA THR A 337 -4.87 18.58 -10.46
C THR A 337 -5.95 17.96 -11.35
N GLY A 338 -6.38 16.74 -11.06
CA GLY A 338 -7.51 16.12 -11.72
C GLY A 338 -7.67 14.65 -11.38
N ILE A 339 -8.80 14.10 -11.83
CA ILE A 339 -9.15 12.69 -11.71
C ILE A 339 -9.66 12.23 -13.07
N SER A 340 -9.33 11.01 -13.49
CA SER A 340 -9.98 10.34 -14.61
C SER A 340 -10.69 9.08 -14.15
N VAL A 341 -11.78 8.74 -14.83
CA VAL A 341 -12.49 7.47 -14.70
C VAL A 341 -12.69 6.89 -16.09
N ALA A 342 -12.34 5.63 -16.27
CA ALA A 342 -12.38 4.96 -17.57
C ALA A 342 -11.66 5.76 -18.68
N GLY A 343 -10.46 6.29 -18.36
CA GLY A 343 -9.63 7.04 -19.30
C GLY A 343 -10.12 8.47 -19.59
N LYS A 344 -11.30 8.87 -19.10
CA LYS A 344 -11.85 10.20 -19.30
C LYS A 344 -11.54 11.10 -18.10
N LYS A 345 -10.75 12.16 -18.33
CA LYS A 345 -10.52 13.21 -17.33
C LYS A 345 -11.83 13.93 -17.00
N LEU A 346 -12.14 14.04 -15.72
CA LEU A 346 -13.37 14.66 -15.23
C LEU A 346 -13.24 16.19 -15.26
N ALA A 347 -14.33 16.87 -15.60
CA ALA A 347 -14.40 18.33 -15.62
C ALA A 347 -14.61 18.86 -14.19
N ILE A 348 -13.54 18.86 -13.39
CA ILE A 348 -13.51 19.39 -12.02
C ILE A 348 -12.63 20.64 -12.02
N LYS A 349 -13.09 21.73 -11.40
CA LYS A 349 -12.30 22.95 -11.29
C LYS A 349 -11.06 22.69 -10.43
N SER A 350 -9.91 23.27 -10.80
CA SER A 350 -8.67 23.10 -10.03
C SER A 350 -8.79 23.60 -8.58
N THR A 351 -9.60 24.65 -8.35
CA THR A 351 -9.86 25.24 -7.02
C THR A 351 -10.42 24.23 -6.03
N VAL A 352 -11.23 23.27 -6.50
CA VAL A 352 -11.78 22.18 -5.68
C VAL A 352 -10.67 21.41 -4.95
N PHE A 353 -9.52 21.25 -5.59
CA PHE A 353 -8.37 20.56 -5.00
C PHE A 353 -7.42 21.53 -4.29
N THR A 354 -7.13 22.70 -4.88
CA THR A 354 -6.12 23.62 -4.34
C THR A 354 -6.56 24.35 -3.08
N ASP A 355 -7.87 24.59 -2.90
CA ASP A 355 -8.38 25.38 -1.78
C ASP A 355 -8.22 24.66 -0.44
N VAL A 356 -8.32 23.33 -0.45
CA VAL A 356 -8.20 22.48 0.75
C VAL A 356 -6.89 21.67 0.80
N GLY A 357 -6.29 21.40 -0.37
CA GLY A 357 -5.13 20.54 -0.53
C GLY A 357 -5.45 19.05 -0.29
N ALA A 358 -4.43 18.21 -0.41
CA ALA A 358 -4.53 16.79 -0.05
C ALA A 358 -3.27 16.34 0.70
N ILE A 359 -3.37 15.26 1.48
CA ILE A 359 -2.23 14.62 2.15
C ILE A 359 -2.13 13.14 1.77
N VAL A 360 -0.92 12.58 1.85
CA VAL A 360 -0.69 11.12 1.76
C VAL A 360 -0.57 10.56 3.17
N ASP A 361 -1.53 9.74 3.58
CA ASP A 361 -1.60 9.19 4.93
C ASP A 361 -1.66 7.65 4.90
N SER A 362 -0.67 6.99 5.51
CA SER A 362 -0.74 5.53 5.75
C SER A 362 -1.72 5.20 6.88
N GLY A 363 -2.02 6.19 7.74
CA GLY A 363 -2.89 6.14 8.91
C GLY A 363 -4.38 6.02 8.63
N THR A 364 -4.82 6.53 7.48
CA THR A 364 -6.21 6.54 7.02
C THR A 364 -6.44 5.36 6.09
N VAL A 365 -7.59 4.70 6.18
CA VAL A 365 -7.94 3.51 5.42
C VAL A 365 -8.46 3.88 4.04
N ILE A 366 -9.58 4.61 3.96
CA ILE A 366 -10.22 4.98 2.69
C ILE A 366 -9.83 6.38 2.25
N THR A 367 -9.88 6.62 0.94
CA THR A 367 -9.53 7.92 0.38
C THR A 367 -10.66 8.92 0.55
N GLN A 368 -10.35 10.09 1.11
CA GLN A 368 -11.27 11.21 1.24
C GLN A 368 -11.02 12.24 0.14
N LEU A 369 -12.06 12.63 -0.58
CA LEU A 369 -11.99 13.64 -1.63
C LEU A 369 -12.91 14.82 -1.31
N PRO A 370 -12.58 16.05 -1.75
CA PRO A 370 -13.50 17.17 -1.69
C PRO A 370 -14.88 16.78 -2.24
N PRO A 371 -16.00 17.19 -1.62
CA PRO A 371 -17.34 16.73 -2.00
C PRO A 371 -17.66 16.82 -3.49
N GLU A 372 -17.31 17.93 -4.15
CA GLU A 372 -17.51 18.12 -5.59
C GLU A 372 -16.71 17.11 -6.43
N ALA A 373 -15.43 16.89 -6.08
CA ALA A 373 -14.58 15.93 -6.76
C ALA A 373 -15.06 14.48 -6.55
N TYR A 374 -15.44 14.13 -5.31
CA TYR A 374 -16.01 12.82 -5.01
C TYR A 374 -17.31 12.59 -5.79
N ALA A 375 -18.22 13.55 -5.79
CA ALA A 375 -19.50 13.43 -6.49
C ALA A 375 -19.30 13.19 -7.99
N ALA A 376 -18.37 13.93 -8.62
CA ALA A 376 -18.04 13.76 -10.03
C ALA A 376 -17.46 12.37 -10.32
N MET A 377 -16.47 11.93 -9.53
CA MET A 377 -15.83 10.62 -9.67
C MET A 377 -16.82 9.48 -9.44
N ARG A 378 -17.58 9.52 -8.34
CA ARG A 378 -18.62 8.55 -7.99
C ARG A 378 -19.65 8.42 -9.10
N SER A 379 -20.11 9.52 -9.67
CA SER A 379 -21.12 9.52 -10.74
C SER A 379 -20.59 8.89 -12.02
N ALA A 380 -19.36 9.22 -12.42
CA ALA A 380 -18.70 8.60 -13.57
C ALA A 380 -18.47 7.10 -13.33
N PHE A 381 -17.98 6.70 -12.15
CA PHE A 381 -17.76 5.32 -11.78
C PHE A 381 -19.05 4.49 -11.82
N ARG A 382 -20.13 5.00 -11.21
CA ARG A 382 -21.44 4.32 -11.17
C ARG A 382 -22.02 4.12 -12.57
N LYS A 383 -21.78 5.05 -13.49
CA LYS A 383 -22.21 4.94 -14.89
C LYS A 383 -21.54 3.74 -15.59
N GLU A 384 -20.23 3.58 -15.43
CA GLU A 384 -19.49 2.47 -16.02
C GLU A 384 -19.84 1.11 -15.38
N MET A 385 -20.29 1.15 -14.12
CA MET A 385 -20.67 -0.03 -13.34
C MET A 385 -22.17 -0.37 -13.39
N ALA A 386 -22.96 0.30 -14.24
CA ALA A 386 -24.43 0.17 -14.27
C ALA A 386 -24.94 -1.26 -14.57
N ARG A 387 -24.11 -2.13 -15.14
CA ARG A 387 -24.44 -3.54 -15.43
C ARG A 387 -24.49 -4.43 -14.18
N TYR A 388 -23.89 -3.99 -13.07
CA TYR A 388 -23.79 -4.75 -11.84
C TYR A 388 -24.88 -4.34 -10.84
N LYS A 389 -25.38 -5.31 -10.07
CA LYS A 389 -26.40 -5.07 -9.05
C LYS A 389 -25.88 -4.14 -7.97
N PHE A 390 -26.40 -2.91 -7.94
CA PHE A 390 -26.12 -1.93 -6.90
C PHE A 390 -26.81 -2.32 -5.59
N VAL A 391 -26.05 -2.36 -4.49
CA VAL A 391 -26.57 -2.73 -3.15
C VAL A 391 -26.47 -1.61 -2.12
N GLY A 392 -26.22 -0.38 -2.57
CA GLY A 392 -26.29 0.81 -1.72
C GLY A 392 -25.06 1.02 -0.82
N ALA A 393 -25.25 1.80 0.24
CA ALA A 393 -24.21 2.30 1.13
C ALA A 393 -23.90 1.36 2.32
N ASN A 394 -22.69 1.46 2.87
CA ASN A 394 -22.37 1.13 4.26
C ASN A 394 -21.75 2.37 4.92
N GLU A 395 -22.45 2.98 5.87
CA GLU A 395 -21.91 4.11 6.64
C GLU A 395 -21.30 5.19 5.72
N ASN A 396 -19.97 5.34 5.71
CA ASN A 396 -19.22 6.31 4.91
C ASN A 396 -18.96 5.93 3.45
N ILE A 397 -19.13 4.66 3.09
CA ILE A 397 -18.97 4.22 1.70
C ILE A 397 -20.34 4.07 1.06
N ASP A 398 -20.62 4.83 0.03
CA ASP A 398 -21.97 4.90 -0.54
C ASP A 398 -22.19 4.09 -1.82
N THR A 399 -21.13 3.46 -2.35
CA THR A 399 -21.11 2.83 -3.67
C THR A 399 -20.66 1.39 -3.57
N CYS A 400 -21.61 0.46 -3.49
CA CYS A 400 -21.34 -0.98 -3.40
C CYS A 400 -22.16 -1.79 -4.40
N TYR A 401 -21.59 -2.93 -4.80
CA TYR A 401 -22.17 -3.88 -5.75
C TYR A 401 -22.14 -5.30 -5.21
N ASP A 402 -23.09 -6.11 -5.66
CA ASP A 402 -23.13 -7.56 -5.41
C ASP A 402 -22.46 -8.28 -6.57
N PHE A 403 -21.29 -8.87 -6.31
CA PHE A 403 -20.52 -9.62 -7.29
C PHE A 403 -20.70 -11.14 -7.17
N SER A 404 -21.53 -11.63 -6.25
CA SER A 404 -21.67 -13.06 -5.95
C SER A 404 -22.16 -13.91 -7.14
N SER A 405 -22.83 -13.29 -8.11
CA SER A 405 -23.34 -13.96 -9.32
C SER A 405 -22.40 -13.86 -10.53
N TYR A 406 -21.19 -13.29 -10.37
CA TYR A 406 -20.27 -13.05 -11.47
C TYR A 406 -18.93 -13.73 -11.23
N PRO A 407 -18.38 -14.50 -12.20
CA PRO A 407 -17.02 -15.03 -12.08
C PRO A 407 -15.96 -13.94 -12.34
N THR A 408 -16.26 -13.03 -13.26
CA THR A 408 -15.37 -11.94 -13.67
C THR A 408 -16.16 -10.62 -13.74
N VAL A 409 -15.52 -9.53 -13.34
CA VAL A 409 -16.07 -8.17 -13.40
C VAL A 409 -15.13 -7.23 -14.14
N VAL A 410 -15.69 -6.20 -14.75
CA VAL A 410 -14.99 -5.13 -15.48
C VAL A 410 -15.12 -3.87 -14.65
N ILE A 411 -14.03 -3.48 -14.00
CA ILE A 411 -13.96 -2.31 -13.10
C ILE A 411 -13.25 -1.17 -13.85
N PRO A 412 -13.83 0.03 -13.97
CA PRO A 412 -13.18 1.13 -14.69
C PRO A 412 -11.90 1.56 -13.97
N LYS A 413 -10.85 1.87 -14.73
CA LYS A 413 -9.62 2.45 -14.20
C LYS A 413 -9.90 3.82 -13.59
N ILE A 414 -9.21 4.15 -12.50
CA ILE A 414 -9.20 5.48 -11.90
C ILE A 414 -7.76 5.97 -11.86
N SER A 415 -7.50 7.17 -12.39
CA SER A 415 -6.19 7.83 -12.27
C SER A 415 -6.31 9.17 -11.56
N PHE A 416 -5.32 9.46 -10.71
CA PHE A 416 -5.12 10.77 -10.10
C PHE A 416 -3.98 11.51 -10.80
N PHE A 417 -4.19 12.80 -11.05
CA PHE A 417 -3.17 13.67 -11.60
C PHE A 417 -2.71 14.64 -10.52
N PHE A 418 -1.40 14.87 -10.43
CA PHE A 418 -0.81 15.76 -9.44
C PHE A 418 -0.04 16.90 -10.10
N GLU A 419 0.30 17.91 -9.31
CA GLU A 419 1.21 18.96 -9.74
C GLU A 419 2.55 18.35 -10.22
N GLY A 420 3.15 18.98 -11.23
CA GLY A 420 4.35 18.45 -11.89
C GLY A 420 4.06 17.42 -12.99
N GLY A 421 2.80 17.20 -13.35
CA GLY A 421 2.41 16.32 -14.45
C GLY A 421 2.50 14.83 -14.14
N VAL A 422 2.42 14.47 -12.85
CA VAL A 422 2.44 13.07 -12.41
C VAL A 422 1.04 12.47 -12.52
N GLU A 423 0.97 11.29 -13.11
CA GLU A 423 -0.22 10.44 -13.10
C GLU A 423 0.01 9.23 -12.20
N LEU A 424 -0.98 8.93 -11.36
CA LEU A 424 -1.07 7.70 -10.58
C LEU A 424 -2.33 6.95 -11.00
N GLU A 425 -2.16 5.89 -11.80
CA GLU A 425 -3.22 4.90 -12.02
C GLU A 425 -3.36 4.06 -10.74
N VAL A 426 -4.57 3.99 -10.18
CA VAL A 426 -4.86 3.24 -8.96
C VAL A 426 -5.05 1.77 -9.32
N ASP A 427 -4.34 0.87 -8.63
CA ASP A 427 -4.55 -0.57 -8.79
C ASP A 427 -5.97 -0.97 -8.40
N VAL A 428 -6.53 -2.03 -9.01
CA VAL A 428 -7.89 -2.49 -8.69
C VAL A 428 -8.07 -2.78 -7.19
N LYS A 429 -7.04 -3.28 -6.50
CA LYS A 429 -7.04 -3.52 -5.05
C LYS A 429 -7.08 -2.24 -4.21
N GLY A 430 -6.73 -1.11 -4.82
CA GLY A 430 -6.87 0.22 -4.27
C GLY A 430 -8.13 0.97 -4.72
N ILE A 431 -8.90 0.42 -5.67
CA ILE A 431 -10.20 0.95 -6.09
C ILE A 431 -11.34 0.32 -5.29
N MET A 432 -11.33 -1.01 -5.16
CA MET A 432 -12.44 -1.77 -4.62
C MET A 432 -12.07 -2.51 -3.33
N VAL A 433 -13.07 -2.60 -2.46
CA VAL A 433 -12.99 -3.20 -1.14
C VAL A 433 -14.05 -4.28 -1.02
N ALA A 434 -13.66 -5.51 -0.72
CA ALA A 434 -14.57 -6.66 -0.73
C ALA A 434 -14.81 -7.23 0.68
N ASN A 435 -16.08 -7.54 0.96
CA ASN A 435 -16.43 -8.48 2.02
C ASN A 435 -16.11 -9.93 1.60
N PRO A 436 -15.85 -10.86 2.55
CA PRO A 436 -15.53 -12.25 2.24
C PRO A 436 -16.55 -12.98 1.35
N ASP A 437 -17.83 -12.62 1.45
CA ASP A 437 -18.92 -13.24 0.68
C ASP A 437 -19.15 -12.61 -0.69
N VAL A 438 -18.39 -11.55 -1.03
CA VAL A 438 -18.49 -10.73 -2.26
C VAL A 438 -19.90 -10.22 -2.60
N LYS A 439 -20.85 -10.29 -1.66
CA LYS A 439 -22.20 -9.72 -1.82
C LYS A 439 -22.21 -8.21 -1.66
N LYS A 440 -21.16 -7.67 -1.04
CA LYS A 440 -20.94 -6.24 -0.85
C LYS A 440 -19.48 -5.93 -1.15
N VAL A 441 -19.23 -5.44 -2.38
CA VAL A 441 -17.93 -4.95 -2.84
C VAL A 441 -18.06 -3.47 -3.15
N CYS A 442 -17.32 -2.64 -2.42
CA CYS A 442 -17.53 -1.20 -2.37
C CYS A 442 -16.35 -0.40 -2.93
N LEU A 443 -16.63 0.78 -3.46
CA LEU A 443 -15.65 1.77 -3.88
C LEU A 443 -14.92 2.33 -2.64
N GLY A 444 -13.59 2.20 -2.58
CA GLY A 444 -12.74 2.61 -1.43
C GLY A 444 -12.54 4.12 -1.26
N PHE A 445 -13.56 4.92 -1.55
CA PHE A 445 -13.51 6.38 -1.55
C PHE A 445 -14.78 6.96 -0.93
N SER A 446 -14.65 8.10 -0.24
CA SER A 446 -15.77 8.89 0.27
C SER A 446 -15.53 10.39 0.15
N ALA A 447 -16.59 11.18 0.39
CA ALA A 447 -16.47 12.62 0.50
C ALA A 447 -15.88 13.02 1.86
N ALA A 448 -14.90 13.92 1.84
CA ALA A 448 -14.47 14.68 3.01
C ALA A 448 -15.60 15.63 3.46
N GLY A 449 -15.51 16.19 4.67
CA GLY A 449 -16.37 17.29 5.08
C GLY A 449 -16.12 18.57 4.26
N ASP A 450 -17.07 19.50 4.27
CA ASP A 450 -16.90 20.79 3.61
C ASP A 450 -15.71 21.56 4.19
N GLY A 451 -14.79 21.99 3.33
CA GLY A 451 -13.56 22.67 3.72
C GLY A 451 -12.51 21.79 4.39
N GLU A 452 -12.73 20.47 4.45
CA GLU A 452 -11.76 19.51 4.97
C GLU A 452 -10.73 19.08 3.92
N VAL A 453 -9.54 18.68 4.39
CA VAL A 453 -8.43 18.27 3.52
C VAL A 453 -8.77 16.97 2.79
N GLY A 454 -8.33 16.83 1.53
CA GLY A 454 -8.31 15.54 0.87
C GLY A 454 -7.29 14.60 1.52
N ILE A 455 -7.57 13.29 1.55
CA ILE A 455 -6.66 12.30 2.15
C ILE A 455 -6.54 11.12 1.21
N LEU A 456 -5.33 10.84 0.75
CA LEU A 456 -5.01 9.60 0.03
C LEU A 456 -4.78 8.51 1.08
N GLY A 457 -5.76 7.63 1.27
CA GLY A 457 -5.74 6.56 2.27
C GLY A 457 -4.87 5.37 1.84
N ASN A 458 -4.64 4.43 2.75
CA ASN A 458 -3.75 3.30 2.51
C ASN A 458 -4.28 2.30 1.48
N ILE A 459 -5.61 2.18 1.29
CA ILE A 459 -6.19 1.26 0.32
C ILE A 459 -5.77 1.69 -1.09
N MET A 460 -5.94 2.96 -1.46
CA MET A 460 -5.53 3.43 -2.80
C MET A 460 -4.01 3.34 -3.04
N GLN A 461 -3.22 3.18 -1.99
CA GLN A 461 -1.76 3.05 -2.05
C GLN A 461 -1.30 1.58 -2.17
N ARG A 462 -2.22 0.60 -2.16
CA ARG A 462 -1.89 -0.82 -2.35
C ARG A 462 -1.20 -1.04 -3.69
N SER A 463 -0.21 -1.93 -3.69
CA SER A 463 0.58 -2.29 -4.88
C SER A 463 1.38 -1.13 -5.50
N ILE A 464 1.47 0.01 -4.83
CA ILE A 464 2.22 1.20 -5.25
C ILE A 464 3.36 1.44 -4.26
N GLN A 465 4.55 1.72 -4.79
CA GLN A 465 5.63 2.25 -3.98
C GLN A 465 5.43 3.76 -3.82
N VAL A 466 5.25 4.19 -2.56
CA VAL A 466 5.18 5.60 -2.19
C VAL A 466 6.53 6.01 -1.60
N VAL A 467 7.19 6.98 -2.22
CA VAL A 467 8.52 7.47 -1.87
C VAL A 467 8.42 8.85 -1.27
N TYR A 468 9.05 9.06 -0.12
CA TYR A 468 9.09 10.33 0.59
C TYR A 468 10.53 10.86 0.56
N ASP A 469 10.81 11.80 -0.34
CA ASP A 469 12.07 12.55 -0.39
C ASP A 469 11.86 13.89 0.32
N VAL A 470 11.90 13.86 1.66
CA VAL A 470 11.48 14.99 2.50
C VAL A 470 12.46 16.17 2.37
N ASP A 471 13.77 15.90 2.32
CA ASP A 471 14.76 16.94 2.06
C ASP A 471 14.66 17.48 0.62
N GLY A 472 14.33 16.62 -0.35
CA GLY A 472 14.01 17.01 -1.73
C GLY A 472 12.62 17.63 -1.93
N ARG A 473 11.82 17.75 -0.86
CA ARG A 473 10.45 18.30 -0.84
C ARG A 473 9.54 17.71 -1.93
N ARG A 474 9.50 16.39 -2.04
CA ARG A 474 8.69 15.71 -3.06
C ARG A 474 8.27 14.30 -2.64
N ILE A 475 7.12 13.88 -3.15
CA ILE A 475 6.60 12.52 -3.00
C ILE A 475 6.65 11.84 -4.36
N GLY A 476 7.15 10.61 -4.39
CA GLY A 476 7.24 9.77 -5.58
C GLY A 476 6.20 8.67 -5.56
N PHE A 477 5.62 8.37 -6.72
CA PHE A 477 4.76 7.20 -6.93
C PHE A 477 5.32 6.34 -8.06
N GLY A 478 5.22 5.03 -7.91
CA GLY A 478 5.48 4.08 -8.98
C GLY A 478 5.12 2.65 -8.59
N PRO A 479 5.39 1.66 -9.45
CA PRO A 479 4.98 0.29 -9.21
C PRO A 479 5.64 -0.28 -7.95
N GLY A 480 4.83 -0.90 -7.09
CA GLY A 480 5.31 -1.65 -5.95
C GLY A 480 5.89 -2.99 -6.39
N PHE A 481 7.20 -3.20 -6.22
CA PHE A 481 7.80 -4.52 -6.45
C PHE A 481 7.47 -5.46 -5.28
N VAL A 482 6.24 -5.98 -5.25
CA VAL A 482 5.84 -7.09 -4.39
C VAL A 482 6.02 -8.36 -5.22
N GLY A 483 7.24 -8.90 -5.22
CA GLY A 483 7.64 -10.07 -6.01
C GLY A 483 6.62 -11.22 -5.99
N GLY A 484 5.94 -11.38 -7.12
CA GLY A 484 5.58 -12.65 -7.73
C GLY A 484 6.14 -12.64 -9.16
N GLU A 485 6.69 -13.74 -9.64
CA GLU A 485 7.27 -13.88 -10.99
C GLU A 485 6.29 -13.51 -12.13
N GLY A 486 4.99 -13.40 -11.85
CA GLY A 486 3.95 -13.04 -12.83
C GLY A 486 3.81 -11.54 -13.16
N ASP A 487 4.23 -10.63 -12.27
CA ASP A 487 4.01 -9.18 -12.51
C ASP A 487 5.13 -8.52 -13.34
N TRP A 488 6.34 -9.09 -13.30
CA TRP A 488 7.42 -8.71 -14.21
C TRP A 488 7.06 -9.03 -15.66
N LEU A 489 6.40 -10.17 -15.90
CA LEU A 489 6.00 -10.56 -17.23
C LEU A 489 4.97 -9.58 -17.81
N ARG A 490 4.03 -9.02 -17.03
CA ARG A 490 3.06 -8.03 -17.53
C ARG A 490 3.67 -6.70 -17.96
N VAL A 491 4.63 -6.18 -17.19
CA VAL A 491 5.28 -4.90 -17.49
C VAL A 491 6.26 -5.04 -18.66
N VAL A 492 6.96 -6.17 -18.76
CA VAL A 492 7.90 -6.42 -19.86
C VAL A 492 7.16 -6.87 -21.14
N TRP A 493 6.06 -7.63 -21.04
CA TRP A 493 5.27 -8.04 -22.21
C TRP A 493 4.70 -6.85 -22.98
N PHE A 494 4.17 -5.84 -22.29
CA PHE A 494 3.54 -4.72 -22.97
C PHE A 494 4.54 -3.90 -23.81
N ASP A 495 5.78 -3.75 -23.32
CA ASP A 495 6.84 -3.05 -24.05
C ASP A 495 7.44 -3.90 -25.18
N PHE A 496 7.57 -5.23 -25.00
CA PHE A 496 8.07 -6.13 -26.05
C PHE A 496 7.07 -6.31 -27.21
N VAL A 497 5.78 -6.49 -26.90
CA VAL A 497 4.74 -6.73 -27.92
C VAL A 497 4.49 -5.50 -28.80
N VAL A 498 4.58 -4.29 -28.25
CA VAL A 498 4.36 -3.06 -29.03
C VAL A 498 5.55 -2.73 -29.95
N ALA A 499 6.76 -3.12 -29.57
CA ALA A 499 7.96 -2.89 -30.39
C ALA A 499 8.09 -3.90 -31.55
N ASP A 500 7.77 -5.18 -31.34
CA ASP A 500 7.94 -6.23 -32.35
C ASP A 500 6.82 -6.23 -33.42
N PHE A 501 5.58 -5.86 -33.06
CA PHE A 501 4.47 -5.81 -34.03
C PHE A 501 4.67 -4.81 -35.17
N ARG A 502 5.45 -3.75 -34.94
CA ARG A 502 5.77 -2.74 -35.97
C ARG A 502 6.87 -3.19 -36.93
N TRP A 503 7.76 -4.09 -36.49
CA TRP A 503 8.83 -4.60 -37.33
C TRP A 503 8.37 -5.77 -38.21
N TRP A 504 7.53 -6.66 -37.69
CA TRP A 504 7.13 -7.87 -38.43
C TRP A 504 6.12 -7.60 -39.56
N LYS A 505 5.26 -6.57 -39.41
CA LYS A 505 4.36 -6.12 -40.50
C LYS A 505 5.10 -5.50 -41.70
N ALA A 506 6.34 -5.03 -41.50
CA ALA A 506 7.16 -4.47 -42.58
C ALA A 506 7.97 -5.55 -43.34
N ALA A 507 8.06 -6.78 -42.82
CA ALA A 507 8.93 -7.84 -43.33
C ALA A 507 8.22 -9.03 -44.00
N GLY A 508 6.87 -9.08 -44.00
CA GLY A 508 6.10 -10.01 -44.85
C GLY A 508 6.12 -11.50 -44.44
N PHE A 509 6.27 -11.81 -43.15
CA PHE A 509 6.23 -13.21 -42.65
C PHE A 509 4.88 -13.55 -42.00
N ASP A 510 4.30 -14.71 -42.37
CA ASP A 510 3.09 -15.28 -41.78
C ASP A 510 3.41 -16.33 -40.68
N PHE A 511 2.85 -16.06 -39.49
CA PHE A 511 2.49 -16.85 -38.30
C PHE A 511 3.38 -17.93 -37.65
N LEU A 512 3.54 -17.77 -36.32
CA LEU A 512 3.85 -18.78 -35.29
C LEU A 512 2.80 -18.60 -34.17
N TRP A 513 2.08 -19.64 -33.75
CA TRP A 513 1.14 -19.57 -32.61
C TRP A 513 1.54 -20.55 -31.51
N TRP A 514 1.29 -20.16 -30.25
CA TRP A 514 1.56 -20.92 -29.04
C TRP A 514 0.23 -21.41 -28.45
N GLU A 515 0.06 -22.72 -28.31
CA GLU A 515 -1.13 -23.33 -27.71
C GLU A 515 -0.92 -23.48 -26.19
N VAL A 516 -1.69 -22.74 -25.38
CA VAL A 516 -1.74 -22.93 -23.92
C VAL A 516 -2.85 -23.92 -23.60
N THR A 517 -2.50 -25.16 -23.25
CA THR A 517 -3.42 -26.02 -22.50
C THR A 517 -3.25 -25.74 -21.01
N GLY A 518 -4.38 -25.62 -20.31
CA GLY A 518 -4.41 -25.36 -18.87
C GLY A 518 -3.55 -26.35 -18.09
N CYS A 519 -2.84 -25.82 -17.08
CA CYS A 519 -1.83 -26.52 -16.27
C CYS A 519 -0.49 -26.78 -16.97
N GLY A 520 0.22 -25.70 -17.31
CA GLY A 520 1.66 -25.60 -17.02
C GLY A 520 2.61 -26.64 -17.63
N PHE A 521 2.45 -27.00 -18.90
CA PHE A 521 3.55 -27.50 -19.76
C PHE A 521 3.18 -27.23 -21.24
N GLY A 522 3.92 -26.37 -21.93
CA GLY A 522 3.73 -26.08 -23.36
C GLY A 522 4.66 -26.91 -24.25
N ARG A 523 4.22 -27.26 -25.46
CA ARG A 523 4.99 -28.00 -26.47
C ARG A 523 5.06 -27.18 -27.77
N TRP A 524 6.23 -27.07 -28.38
CA TRP A 524 6.39 -26.48 -29.71
C TRP A 524 5.94 -27.48 -30.79
N VAL A 525 5.05 -27.06 -31.68
CA VAL A 525 4.67 -27.81 -32.88
C VAL A 525 5.14 -27.02 -34.11
N TRP A 526 5.98 -27.64 -34.93
CA TRP A 526 6.40 -27.09 -36.21
C TRP A 526 5.39 -27.49 -37.29
N SER A 527 4.98 -26.55 -38.13
CA SER A 527 4.40 -26.89 -39.44
C SER A 527 5.53 -26.94 -40.46
N ASP A 528 5.75 -28.11 -41.05
CA ASP A 528 6.73 -28.30 -42.14
C ASP A 528 6.39 -27.40 -43.33
N LEU A 529 7.31 -26.50 -43.69
CA LEU A 529 7.39 -25.88 -45.00
C LEU A 529 8.81 -26.09 -45.51
N SER A 530 8.94 -26.97 -46.50
CA SER A 530 10.17 -27.22 -47.24
C SER A 530 10.53 -25.97 -48.06
N LEU A 531 11.67 -25.35 -47.78
CA LEU A 531 12.38 -24.51 -48.74
C LEU A 531 13.88 -24.77 -48.61
N ASP A 532 14.45 -25.23 -49.73
CA ASP A 532 15.86 -25.55 -49.92
C ASP A 532 16.77 -24.32 -49.74
N GLY A 533 17.93 -24.56 -49.12
CA GLY A 533 19.17 -23.85 -49.42
C GLY A 533 19.40 -22.49 -48.73
N PHE A 534 20.13 -22.52 -47.60
CA PHE A 534 21.40 -21.82 -47.35
C PHE A 534 21.66 -21.76 -45.84
N GLY A 535 22.77 -22.35 -45.40
CA GLY A 535 23.13 -22.44 -43.99
C GLY A 535 23.76 -21.16 -43.44
N VAL A 536 23.47 -20.85 -42.18
CA VAL A 536 24.39 -20.16 -41.26
C VAL A 536 24.24 -20.78 -39.88
N ALA A 537 25.35 -21.30 -39.37
CA ALA A 537 25.48 -21.84 -38.03
C ALA A 537 25.75 -20.70 -37.02
N VAL A 538 25.04 -20.69 -35.90
CA VAL A 538 25.56 -20.13 -34.63
C VAL A 538 25.08 -21.04 -33.49
N GLY A 539 26.03 -21.74 -32.89
CA GLY A 539 25.83 -22.58 -31.71
C GLY A 539 25.96 -21.77 -30.41
N GLY A 540 25.43 -22.33 -29.32
CA GLY A 540 25.62 -21.81 -27.98
C GLY A 540 24.72 -22.48 -26.94
N VAL A 541 25.22 -23.57 -26.38
CA VAL A 541 24.62 -24.39 -25.31
C VAL A 541 24.65 -23.66 -23.96
N PHE A 542 23.54 -23.69 -23.21
CA PHE A 542 23.56 -23.70 -21.74
C PHE A 542 22.52 -24.69 -21.23
N GLY A 543 23.02 -25.79 -20.64
CA GLY A 543 22.23 -26.79 -19.93
C GLY A 543 21.94 -26.35 -18.50
N PHE A 544 20.77 -26.74 -18.00
CA PHE A 544 20.38 -26.69 -16.60
C PHE A 544 20.55 -28.10 -16.00
N GLU A 545 21.27 -28.22 -14.89
CA GLU A 545 21.18 -29.33 -13.95
C GLU A 545 20.92 -28.76 -12.54
N GLY A 546 20.00 -29.38 -11.81
CA GLY A 546 19.91 -29.36 -10.34
C GLY A 546 18.90 -28.42 -9.72
#